data_AF-A0A3M7FWM6-F1
#
_entry.id   AF-A0A3M7FWM6-F1
#
_cell.length_a   1.000
_cell.length_b   1.000
_cell.length_c   1.000
_cell.angle_alpha   90.00
_cell.angle_beta   90.00
_cell.angle_gamma   90.00
#
_symmetry.space_group_name_H-M   'P 1'
#
loop_
_entity.id
_entity.type
_entity.pdbx_description
1 polymer ?
#
loop_
_entity_poly.entity_id
_entity_poly.type
_entity_poly.pdbx_seq_one_letter_code
_entity_poly.pdbx_strand_id
1 'polypeptide(L)'
;MGKEKSKGGVANKHLHARIAYLQQAASYLTLQGKKEHQIPETNAPTSTLVGADYQALGQNQPPIVDAENAMNEARKDEQHPQQHSLRSEVQLPDSGGLPLHLATHLRQVALKSQIRLRTVVKHSICKRCSSILIEGTTSNKRIENKSKGGKKPHADVLVVSCKVCGAGKRFPVGAKRQRRKGERKQPDSGVDPSSVTLDMETKEEDG
;
A
#
# COMPACT_ATOMS: atom_id res chain seq x y z
N MET A 1 -32.19 -32.10 25.21
CA MET A 1 -31.09 -31.24 25.68
C MET A 1 -30.81 -30.16 24.64
N GLY A 2 -30.86 -28.87 25.01
CA GLY A 2 -30.60 -27.76 24.09
C GLY A 2 -29.12 -27.36 24.09
N LYS A 3 -28.50 -27.26 22.91
CA LYS A 3 -27.09 -26.86 22.78
C LYS A 3 -26.98 -25.34 22.91
N GLU A 4 -26.40 -24.84 24.00
CA GLU A 4 -26.27 -23.40 24.24
C GLU A 4 -25.47 -22.70 23.13
N LYS A 5 -26.09 -21.75 22.44
CA LYS A 5 -25.41 -20.92 21.43
C LYS A 5 -24.64 -19.81 22.15
N SER A 6 -23.31 -19.87 22.11
CA SER A 6 -22.45 -18.84 22.72
C SER A 6 -22.70 -17.45 22.12
N LYS A 7 -23.21 -16.53 22.94
CA LYS A 7 -23.68 -15.18 22.56
C LYS A 7 -22.55 -14.18 22.23
N GLY A 8 -21.41 -14.65 21.73
CA GLY A 8 -20.17 -13.86 21.57
C GLY A 8 -19.38 -14.09 20.28
N GLY A 9 -19.97 -14.73 19.26
CA GLY A 9 -19.29 -14.98 17.99
C GLY A 9 -19.16 -13.72 17.13
N VAL A 10 -17.92 -13.32 16.80
CA VAL A 10 -17.67 -12.33 15.73
C VAL A 10 -18.36 -12.80 14.44
N ALA A 11 -19.20 -11.95 13.85
CA ALA A 11 -19.86 -12.25 12.57
C ALA A 11 -18.82 -12.43 11.45
N ASN A 12 -19.18 -13.11 10.36
CA ASN A 12 -18.32 -13.26 9.18
C ASN A 12 -16.93 -13.88 9.46
N LYS A 13 -16.83 -14.82 10.41
CA LYS A 13 -15.57 -15.52 10.80
C LYS A 13 -14.76 -16.02 9.58
N HIS A 14 -15.45 -16.62 8.60
CA HIS A 14 -14.83 -17.15 7.39
C HIS A 14 -14.22 -16.05 6.50
N LEU A 15 -14.81 -14.85 6.46
CA LEU A 15 -14.25 -13.70 5.72
C LEU A 15 -13.05 -13.10 6.46
N HIS A 16 -13.07 -13.06 7.79
CA HIS A 16 -11.90 -12.71 8.59
C HIS A 16 -10.73 -13.69 8.37
N ALA A 17 -11.01 -15.01 8.35
CA ALA A 17 -10.02 -16.03 8.04
C ALA A 17 -9.47 -15.87 6.61
N ARG A 18 -10.34 -15.65 5.61
CA ARG A 18 -9.95 -15.39 4.21
C ARG A 18 -9.06 -14.14 4.07
N ILE A 19 -9.40 -13.05 4.76
CA ILE A 19 -8.59 -11.81 4.78
C ILE A 19 -7.21 -12.08 5.38
N ALA A 20 -7.13 -12.82 6.49
CA ALA A 20 -5.86 -13.17 7.13
C ALA A 20 -5.00 -14.07 6.22
N TYR A 21 -5.58 -15.11 5.63
CA TYR A 21 -4.91 -16.00 4.68
C TYR A 21 -4.38 -15.24 3.46
N LEU A 22 -5.21 -14.41 2.81
CA LEU A 22 -4.78 -13.61 1.67
C LEU A 22 -3.64 -12.64 2.01
N GLN A 23 -3.62 -12.09 3.24
CA GLN A 23 -2.53 -11.24 3.71
C GLN A 23 -1.24 -12.05 3.86
N GLN A 24 -1.30 -13.19 4.54
CA GLN A 24 -0.16 -14.07 4.78
C GLN A 24 0.43 -14.59 3.47
N ALA A 25 -0.41 -15.12 2.56
CA ALA A 25 0.00 -15.63 1.26
C ALA A 25 0.65 -14.54 0.38
N ALA A 26 0.03 -13.36 0.29
CA ALA A 26 0.62 -12.24 -0.47
C ALA A 26 1.97 -11.80 0.12
N SER A 27 2.08 -11.71 1.45
CA SER A 27 3.35 -11.38 2.12
C SER A 27 4.43 -12.46 1.91
N TYR A 28 4.07 -13.74 2.01
CA TYR A 28 4.97 -14.86 1.80
C TYR A 28 5.55 -14.87 0.38
N LEU A 29 4.70 -14.79 -0.64
CA LEU A 29 5.14 -14.77 -2.05
C LEU A 29 6.03 -13.55 -2.36
N THR A 30 5.72 -12.37 -1.79
CA THR A 30 6.56 -11.16 -1.92
C THR A 30 7.95 -11.33 -1.25
N LEU A 31 8.07 -12.19 -0.23
CA LEU A 31 9.35 -12.50 0.41
C LEU A 31 10.12 -13.60 -0.34
N GLN A 32 9.43 -14.57 -0.94
CA GLN A 32 10.07 -15.70 -1.64
C GLN A 32 10.81 -15.26 -2.91
N GLY A 33 10.27 -14.30 -3.69
CA GLY A 33 10.96 -13.76 -4.88
C GLY A 33 12.32 -13.08 -4.59
N LYS A 34 12.71 -12.91 -3.32
CA LYS A 34 14.06 -12.46 -2.94
C LYS A 34 15.09 -13.58 -2.81
N LYS A 35 14.64 -14.83 -2.63
CA LYS A 35 15.51 -15.98 -2.34
C LYS A 35 16.10 -16.58 -3.60
N GLU A 36 15.32 -16.60 -4.68
CA GLU A 36 15.75 -17.14 -5.98
C GLU A 36 16.92 -16.35 -6.59
N HIS A 37 17.04 -15.05 -6.26
CA HIS A 37 18.18 -14.20 -6.66
C HIS A 37 19.37 -14.21 -5.67
N GLN A 38 19.45 -15.17 -4.74
CA GLN A 38 20.60 -15.33 -3.82
C GLN A 38 21.19 -16.75 -3.84
N ILE A 39 21.17 -17.41 -5.00
CA ILE A 39 22.07 -18.53 -5.27
C ILE A 39 23.43 -17.93 -5.65
N PRO A 40 24.52 -18.21 -4.91
CA PRO A 40 25.85 -17.80 -5.33
C PRO A 40 26.30 -18.68 -6.50
N GLU A 41 26.60 -18.07 -7.65
CA GLU A 41 27.26 -18.77 -8.76
C GLU A 41 28.73 -19.06 -8.39
N THR A 42 28.97 -20.19 -7.72
CA THR A 42 30.32 -20.74 -7.56
C THR A 42 30.74 -21.42 -8.86
N ASN A 43 31.64 -20.77 -9.60
CA ASN A 43 32.23 -21.26 -10.84
C ASN A 43 32.80 -22.68 -10.74
N ALA A 44 32.40 -23.58 -11.65
CA ALA A 44 33.19 -24.75 -12.07
C ALA A 44 32.72 -25.22 -13.47
N PRO A 45 33.61 -25.77 -14.32
CA PRO A 45 33.35 -25.82 -15.77
C PRO A 45 32.69 -27.10 -16.30
N THR A 46 32.09 -26.93 -17.48
CA THR A 46 31.97 -27.87 -18.62
C THR A 46 32.29 -29.35 -18.38
N SER A 47 31.29 -30.21 -18.58
CA SER A 47 31.51 -31.43 -19.37
C SER A 47 30.23 -31.91 -20.07
N THR A 48 30.28 -31.95 -21.39
CA THR A 48 29.22 -32.40 -22.30
C THR A 48 29.24 -33.92 -22.43
N LEU A 49 28.11 -34.63 -22.25
CA LEU A 49 27.82 -35.88 -22.99
C LEU A 49 26.30 -36.19 -23.08
N VAL A 50 25.77 -35.95 -24.27
CA VAL A 50 24.86 -36.80 -25.09
C VAL A 50 23.88 -37.77 -24.39
N GLY A 51 22.58 -37.46 -24.55
CA GLY A 51 21.61 -38.35 -25.24
C GLY A 51 20.90 -39.48 -24.48
N ALA A 52 19.58 -39.33 -24.28
CA ALA A 52 18.60 -40.43 -24.40
C ALA A 52 17.16 -39.88 -24.54
N ASP A 53 16.45 -40.40 -25.52
CA ASP A 53 15.13 -40.01 -26.01
C ASP A 53 13.96 -40.20 -25.03
N TYR A 54 13.10 -39.19 -24.88
CA TYR A 54 11.69 -39.38 -24.53
C TYR A 54 10.79 -38.43 -25.35
N GLN A 55 9.97 -39.03 -26.20
CA GLN A 55 9.16 -38.32 -27.21
C GLN A 55 7.90 -37.68 -26.62
N ALA A 56 7.40 -36.67 -27.33
CA ALA A 56 6.24 -35.86 -26.96
C ALA A 56 4.90 -36.53 -27.24
N LEU A 57 3.88 -36.19 -26.44
CA LEU A 57 2.45 -36.24 -26.81
C LEU A 57 1.70 -35.09 -26.12
N GLY A 58 0.74 -34.44 -26.80
CA GLY A 58 -0.29 -33.63 -26.11
C GLY A 58 -0.62 -32.23 -26.64
N GLN A 59 -0.29 -31.84 -27.87
CA GLN A 59 -0.88 -30.63 -28.46
C GLN A 59 -2.33 -30.88 -28.89
N ASN A 60 -3.27 -30.07 -28.40
CA ASN A 60 -4.66 -30.02 -28.88
C ASN A 60 -4.94 -28.64 -29.47
N GLN A 61 -5.18 -28.59 -30.78
CA GLN A 61 -5.59 -27.39 -31.52
C GLN A 61 -6.79 -27.78 -32.41
N PRO A 62 -7.93 -27.06 -32.36
CA PRO A 62 -9.05 -27.34 -33.24
C PRO A 62 -8.77 -26.86 -34.68
N PRO A 63 -9.38 -27.47 -35.70
CA PRO A 63 -8.95 -27.34 -37.09
C PRO A 63 -9.43 -26.06 -37.78
N ILE A 64 -8.68 -25.69 -38.82
CA ILE A 64 -9.03 -24.70 -39.84
C ILE A 64 -9.92 -25.40 -40.88
N VAL A 65 -10.88 -24.67 -41.46
CA VAL A 65 -11.59 -25.06 -42.69
C VAL A 65 -11.40 -23.98 -43.76
N ASP A 66 -11.29 -24.43 -45.00
CA ASP A 66 -11.02 -23.66 -46.23
C ASP A 66 -12.23 -22.76 -46.61
N ALA A 67 -12.22 -21.77 -47.53
CA ALA A 67 -11.25 -21.21 -48.48
C ALA A 67 -11.54 -19.67 -48.65
N GLU A 68 -11.13 -18.86 -49.64
CA GLU A 68 -10.44 -19.03 -50.94
C GLU A 68 -9.78 -17.69 -51.43
N ASN A 69 -9.24 -17.69 -52.66
CA ASN A 69 -9.01 -16.64 -53.68
C ASN A 69 -9.48 -15.16 -53.47
N ALA A 70 -8.89 -14.13 -54.11
CA ALA A 70 -7.60 -13.93 -54.80
C ALA A 70 -7.37 -12.42 -55.15
N MET A 71 -6.10 -11.98 -55.11
CA MET A 71 -5.44 -10.93 -55.93
C MET A 71 -6.00 -9.48 -56.12
N ASN A 72 -5.17 -8.53 -55.66
CA ASN A 72 -4.58 -7.39 -56.41
C ASN A 72 -5.09 -5.92 -56.32
N GLU A 73 -4.11 -5.08 -55.96
CA GLU A 73 -3.80 -3.68 -56.33
C GLU A 73 -4.54 -2.43 -55.79
N ALA A 74 -3.75 -1.67 -55.00
CA ALA A 74 -3.51 -0.22 -55.06
C ALA A 74 -4.64 0.81 -54.81
N ARG A 75 -4.48 1.60 -53.72
CA ARG A 75 -4.08 3.04 -53.78
C ARG A 75 -3.94 3.75 -52.41
N LYS A 76 -2.85 4.51 -52.29
CA LYS A 76 -2.61 5.80 -51.60
C LYS A 76 -2.78 5.98 -50.07
N ASP A 77 -1.68 6.48 -49.49
CA ASP A 77 -1.55 7.53 -48.47
C ASP A 77 -2.66 7.74 -47.41
N GLU A 78 -2.33 7.39 -46.16
CA GLU A 78 -2.18 8.45 -45.14
C GLU A 78 -1.23 8.02 -44.00
N GLN A 79 -0.23 8.85 -43.70
CA GLN A 79 0.61 8.70 -42.52
C GLN A 79 -0.07 9.40 -41.33
N HIS A 80 -0.78 8.66 -40.47
CA HIS A 80 -1.30 9.22 -39.21
C HIS A 80 -0.46 8.77 -37.99
N PRO A 81 -0.03 9.70 -37.11
CA PRO A 81 1.11 9.44 -36.22
C PRO A 81 0.76 8.76 -34.88
N GLN A 82 1.76 8.03 -34.40
CA GLN A 82 2.06 7.65 -33.01
C GLN A 82 1.12 8.18 -31.91
N GLN A 83 0.10 7.42 -31.55
CA GLN A 83 -0.48 7.49 -30.20
C GLN A 83 0.33 6.62 -29.23
N HIS A 84 1.57 7.03 -28.97
CA HIS A 84 2.42 6.45 -27.93
C HIS A 84 1.87 6.86 -26.55
N SER A 85 0.77 6.22 -26.14
CA SER A 85 0.13 6.47 -24.86
C SER A 85 1.13 6.26 -23.74
N LEU A 86 1.37 7.30 -22.94
CA LEU A 86 2.33 7.32 -21.82
C LEU A 86 1.87 6.42 -20.67
N ARG A 87 1.82 5.11 -20.91
CA ARG A 87 1.83 4.10 -19.85
C ARG A 87 3.18 4.22 -19.17
N SER A 88 3.20 4.86 -17.99
CA SER A 88 4.35 4.72 -17.08
C SER A 88 4.69 3.25 -16.97
N GLU A 89 5.96 2.89 -17.15
CA GLU A 89 6.40 1.51 -16.99
C GLU A 89 6.10 1.04 -15.57
N VAL A 90 5.02 0.27 -15.43
CA VAL A 90 4.72 -0.44 -14.19
C VAL A 90 5.63 -1.66 -14.19
N GLN A 91 6.87 -1.45 -13.79
CA GLN A 91 7.81 -2.54 -13.52
C GLN A 91 7.17 -3.44 -12.46
N LEU A 92 6.71 -4.60 -12.93
CA LEU A 92 6.12 -5.65 -12.10
C LEU A 92 7.21 -6.13 -11.13
N PRO A 93 6.85 -6.40 -9.86
CA PRO A 93 7.82 -6.95 -8.92
C PRO A 93 8.27 -8.34 -9.38
N ASP A 94 9.54 -8.67 -9.18
CA ASP A 94 10.19 -9.92 -9.61
C ASP A 94 9.42 -11.18 -9.14
N SER A 95 8.72 -11.08 -8.00
CA SER A 95 7.76 -12.07 -7.48
C SER A 95 6.48 -12.29 -8.33
N GLY A 96 6.41 -11.73 -9.54
CA GLY A 96 5.28 -11.80 -10.46
C GLY A 96 4.02 -11.04 -10.00
N GLY A 97 2.93 -11.24 -10.76
CA GLY A 97 1.63 -10.60 -10.50
C GLY A 97 0.80 -11.20 -9.35
N LEU A 98 1.14 -12.41 -8.88
CA LEU A 98 0.35 -13.14 -7.89
C LEU A 98 0.19 -12.41 -6.53
N PRO A 99 1.25 -11.82 -5.92
CA PRO A 99 1.09 -11.06 -4.68
C PRO A 99 0.17 -9.84 -4.83
N LEU A 100 0.23 -9.17 -6.00
CA LEU A 100 -0.65 -8.04 -6.35
C LEU A 100 -2.10 -8.49 -6.46
N HIS A 101 -2.35 -9.64 -7.10
CA HIS A 101 -3.68 -10.24 -7.23
C HIS A 101 -4.27 -10.60 -5.86
N LEU A 102 -3.53 -11.34 -5.02
CA LEU A 102 -3.98 -11.74 -3.68
C LEU A 102 -4.27 -10.54 -2.77
N ALA A 103 -3.41 -9.51 -2.80
CA ALA A 103 -3.65 -8.28 -2.05
C ALA A 103 -4.85 -7.47 -2.59
N THR A 104 -5.10 -7.50 -3.90
CA THR A 104 -6.27 -6.87 -4.51
C THR A 104 -7.55 -7.59 -4.08
N HIS A 105 -7.52 -8.92 -4.11
CA HIS A 105 -8.60 -9.79 -3.64
C HIS A 105 -8.89 -9.56 -2.15
N LEU A 106 -7.86 -9.38 -1.31
CA LEU A 106 -8.02 -9.00 0.11
C LEU A 106 -8.82 -7.70 0.25
N ARG A 107 -8.44 -6.65 -0.50
CA ARG A 107 -9.17 -5.36 -0.48
C ARG A 107 -10.60 -5.52 -0.95
N GLN A 108 -10.84 -6.29 -2.02
CA GLN A 108 -12.19 -6.56 -2.53
C GLN A 108 -13.05 -7.32 -1.51
N VAL A 109 -12.53 -8.38 -0.88
CA VAL A 109 -13.26 -9.12 0.17
C VAL A 109 -13.59 -8.19 1.34
N ALA A 110 -12.64 -7.39 1.82
CA ALA A 110 -12.87 -6.45 2.93
C ALA A 110 -13.93 -5.39 2.58
N LEU A 111 -13.89 -4.82 1.37
CA LEU A 111 -14.88 -3.84 0.92
C LEU A 111 -16.27 -4.46 0.74
N LYS A 112 -16.39 -5.58 0.01
CA LYS A 112 -17.66 -6.26 -0.24
C LYS A 112 -18.34 -6.76 1.04
N SER A 113 -17.54 -7.16 2.04
CA SER A 113 -18.04 -7.61 3.36
C SER A 113 -18.18 -6.51 4.40
N GLN A 114 -17.88 -5.25 4.04
CA GLN A 114 -17.82 -4.09 4.94
C GLN A 114 -16.90 -4.27 6.16
N ILE A 115 -15.93 -5.20 6.09
CA ILE A 115 -14.97 -5.48 7.16
C ILE A 115 -13.89 -4.40 7.19
N ARG A 116 -13.81 -3.68 8.31
CA ARG A 116 -12.72 -2.71 8.58
C ARG A 116 -11.40 -3.45 8.78
N LEU A 117 -10.46 -3.27 7.84
CA LEU A 117 -9.10 -3.82 7.97
C LEU A 117 -8.35 -3.21 9.16
N ARG A 118 -7.61 -4.05 9.89
CA ARG A 118 -6.68 -3.60 10.94
C ARG A 118 -5.66 -2.61 10.35
N THR A 119 -5.31 -1.60 11.13
CA THR A 119 -4.40 -0.51 10.71
C THR A 119 -3.08 -1.02 10.14
N VAL A 120 -2.48 -2.05 10.74
CA VAL A 120 -1.25 -2.71 10.25
C VAL A 120 -1.41 -3.23 8.82
N VAL A 121 -2.46 -4.02 8.55
CA VAL A 121 -2.78 -4.57 7.21
C VAL A 121 -3.07 -3.45 6.20
N LYS A 122 -3.85 -2.44 6.62
CA LYS A 122 -4.11 -1.26 5.78
C LYS A 122 -2.82 -0.49 5.47
N HIS A 123 -1.83 -0.50 6.36
CA HIS A 123 -0.55 0.19 6.17
C HIS A 123 0.43 -0.63 5.31
N SER A 124 0.39 -1.96 5.37
CA SER A 124 1.26 -2.83 4.57
C SER A 124 0.82 -3.04 3.11
N ILE A 125 -0.34 -2.57 2.65
CA ILE A 125 -0.82 -2.76 1.25
C ILE A 125 -0.88 -1.44 0.48
N CYS A 126 -0.19 -1.30 -0.66
CA CYS A 126 -0.19 -0.08 -1.48
C CYS A 126 -1.61 0.42 -1.81
N LYS A 127 -1.86 1.73 -1.65
CA LYS A 127 -3.20 2.30 -1.90
C LYS A 127 -3.63 2.27 -3.37
N ARG A 128 -2.67 2.34 -4.31
CA ARG A 128 -2.92 2.24 -5.77
C ARG A 128 -2.88 0.77 -6.20
N CYS A 129 -1.70 0.28 -6.62
CA CYS A 129 -1.50 -1.04 -7.24
C CYS A 129 -1.60 -2.26 -6.30
N SER A 130 -1.90 -2.09 -5.01
CA SER A 130 -2.03 -3.21 -4.05
C SER A 130 -0.75 -3.98 -3.69
N SER A 131 0.44 -3.58 -4.17
CA SER A 131 1.72 -4.17 -3.73
C SER A 131 1.87 -4.20 -2.21
N ILE A 132 2.28 -5.36 -1.66
CA ILE A 132 2.68 -5.48 -0.26
C ILE A 132 3.95 -4.64 -0.07
N LEU A 133 3.92 -3.70 0.87
CA LEU A 133 5.00 -2.75 1.15
C LEU A 133 5.96 -3.35 2.18
N ILE A 134 7.04 -3.93 1.68
CA ILE A 134 8.16 -4.47 2.46
C ILE A 134 9.34 -3.51 2.28
N GLU A 135 10.04 -3.21 3.37
CA GLU A 135 11.20 -2.32 3.36
C GLU A 135 12.35 -2.89 2.52
N GLY A 136 13.11 -2.02 1.88
CA GLY A 136 14.23 -2.36 1.00
C GLY A 136 13.82 -2.96 -0.36
N THR A 137 12.72 -3.71 -0.42
CA THR A 137 12.32 -4.46 -1.63
C THR A 137 11.23 -3.74 -2.42
N THR A 138 9.96 -3.86 -2.04
CA THR A 138 8.81 -3.28 -2.77
C THR A 138 8.48 -1.86 -2.34
N SER A 139 9.09 -1.37 -1.26
CA SER A 139 8.90 -0.01 -0.75
C SER A 139 10.16 0.61 -0.16
N ASN A 140 10.27 1.93 -0.28
CA ASN A 140 11.27 2.74 0.39
C ASN A 140 10.62 3.50 1.55
N LYS A 141 11.33 3.64 2.66
CA LYS A 141 10.94 4.48 3.80
C LYS A 141 11.91 5.64 3.96
N ARG A 142 11.38 6.85 4.11
CA ARG A 142 12.17 8.05 4.41
C ARG A 142 11.36 9.02 5.28
N ILE A 143 12.02 9.82 6.09
CA ILE A 143 11.36 10.91 6.82
C ILE A 143 11.47 12.18 5.96
N GLU A 144 10.34 12.81 5.66
CA GLU A 144 10.26 14.12 5.01
C GLU A 144 9.79 15.15 6.04
N ASN A 145 10.58 16.20 6.30
CA ASN A 145 10.13 17.37 7.06
C ASN A 145 9.97 18.55 6.09
N LYS A 146 8.73 19.04 5.93
CA LYS A 146 8.40 20.15 5.01
C LYS A 146 8.21 21.49 5.71
N SER A 147 8.66 21.61 6.97
CA SER A 147 8.75 22.90 7.64
C SER A 147 9.88 23.75 7.04
N LYS A 148 9.81 25.08 7.22
CA LYS A 148 10.84 26.03 6.76
C LYS A 148 12.22 25.63 7.31
N GLY A 149 13.08 25.09 6.45
CA GLY A 149 14.42 24.60 6.81
C GLY A 149 14.44 23.37 7.72
N GLY A 150 13.38 22.55 7.77
CA GLY A 150 13.33 21.33 8.62
C GLY A 150 13.27 21.61 10.13
N LYS A 151 13.11 22.86 10.56
CA LYS A 151 13.30 23.30 11.95
C LYS A 151 12.23 22.83 12.96
N LYS A 152 11.08 22.30 12.50
CA LYS A 152 9.97 21.87 13.38
C LYS A 152 9.93 20.34 13.49
N PRO A 153 10.37 19.71 14.60
CA PRO A 153 10.39 18.24 14.73
C PRO A 153 9.00 17.60 14.75
N HIS A 154 7.96 18.34 15.16
CA HIS A 154 6.57 17.87 15.07
C HIS A 154 6.01 17.85 13.63
N ALA A 155 6.78 18.32 12.64
CA ALA A 155 6.42 18.32 11.22
C ALA A 155 7.12 17.19 10.43
N ASP A 156 7.80 16.27 11.11
CA ASP A 156 8.37 15.07 10.51
C ASP A 156 7.27 14.13 10.03
N VAL A 157 7.40 13.63 8.80
CA VAL A 157 6.45 12.70 8.18
C VAL A 157 7.21 11.51 7.61
N LEU A 158 6.99 10.33 8.18
CA LEU A 158 7.46 9.08 7.60
C LEU A 158 6.67 8.80 6.31
N VAL A 159 7.37 8.87 5.17
CA VAL A 159 6.85 8.55 3.85
C VAL A 159 7.28 7.14 3.46
N VAL A 160 6.31 6.28 3.21
CA VAL A 160 6.51 4.94 2.65
C VAL A 160 6.07 4.98 1.19
N SER A 161 7.03 4.98 0.26
CA SER A 161 6.76 4.97 -1.18
C SER A 161 6.80 3.57 -1.75
N CYS A 162 5.80 3.20 -2.55
CA CYS A 162 5.78 1.95 -3.31
C CYS A 162 6.69 2.06 -4.54
N LYS A 163 7.62 1.12 -4.73
CA LYS A 163 8.51 1.12 -5.92
C LYS A 163 7.74 0.82 -7.22
N VAL A 164 6.75 -0.09 -7.17
CA VAL A 164 5.95 -0.54 -8.34
C VAL A 164 5.12 0.58 -9.00
N CYS A 165 4.67 1.61 -8.26
CA CYS A 165 3.78 2.66 -8.81
C CYS A 165 3.99 4.08 -8.24
N GLY A 166 5.14 4.31 -7.58
CA GLY A 166 5.51 5.59 -6.95
C GLY A 166 4.60 6.08 -5.80
N ALA A 167 3.54 5.36 -5.45
CA ALA A 167 2.53 5.87 -4.53
C ALA A 167 3.05 5.97 -3.09
N GLY A 168 3.10 7.20 -2.56
CA GLY A 168 3.44 7.48 -1.17
C GLY A 168 2.26 7.31 -0.19
N LYS A 169 2.52 6.64 0.94
CA LYS A 169 1.77 6.79 2.20
C LYS A 169 2.55 7.69 3.13
N ARG A 170 1.85 8.50 3.93
CA ARG A 170 2.43 9.48 4.85
C ARG A 170 1.91 9.23 6.25
N PHE A 171 2.82 9.16 7.22
CA PHE A 171 2.51 8.96 8.63
C PHE A 171 3.22 10.07 9.44
N PRO A 172 2.50 10.93 10.19
CA PRO A 172 3.14 11.92 11.02
C PRO A 172 3.94 11.22 12.13
N VAL A 173 5.17 11.67 12.36
CA VAL A 173 6.06 11.22 13.44
C VAL A 173 6.53 12.45 14.24
N GLY A 174 7.12 12.24 15.42
CA GLY A 174 7.61 13.34 16.29
C GLY A 174 6.52 14.18 17.00
N ALA A 175 5.31 14.29 16.44
CA ALA A 175 4.21 15.04 17.05
C ALA A 175 3.65 14.32 18.31
N LYS A 176 3.74 14.98 19.48
CA LYS A 176 3.05 14.53 20.70
C LYS A 176 1.54 14.48 20.44
N ARG A 177 0.90 13.34 20.73
CA ARG A 177 -0.54 13.16 20.53
C ARG A 177 -1.30 14.16 21.42
N GLN A 178 -2.14 14.99 20.81
CA GLN A 178 -2.97 15.94 21.55
C GLN A 178 -3.87 15.19 22.54
N ARG A 179 -3.90 15.64 23.80
CA ARG A 179 -4.77 15.07 24.84
C ARG A 179 -6.26 15.18 24.45
N ARG A 180 -7.07 14.25 24.96
CA ARG A 180 -8.52 14.22 24.72
C ARG A 180 -9.17 15.50 25.24
N LYS A 181 -10.34 15.89 24.72
CA LYS A 181 -10.99 17.18 25.06
C LYS A 181 -11.10 17.40 26.58
N GLY A 182 -11.52 16.38 27.35
CA GLY A 182 -11.63 16.46 28.81
C GLY A 182 -10.32 16.37 29.61
N GLU A 183 -9.19 16.03 28.96
CA GLU A 183 -7.86 15.97 29.60
C GLU A 183 -7.04 17.26 29.36
N ARG A 184 -7.57 18.19 28.55
CA ARG A 184 -7.01 19.52 28.38
C ARG A 184 -7.47 20.33 29.58
N LYS A 185 -6.56 20.56 30.54
CA LYS A 185 -6.76 21.65 31.50
C LYS A 185 -7.07 22.91 30.68
N GLN A 186 -8.13 23.63 31.04
CA GLN A 186 -8.24 25.00 30.57
C GLN A 186 -7.00 25.76 31.09
N PRO A 187 -6.44 26.72 30.33
CA PRO A 187 -5.43 27.59 30.89
C PRO A 187 -6.03 28.25 32.13
N ASP A 188 -5.35 28.12 33.26
CA ASP A 188 -5.75 28.81 34.49
C ASP A 188 -5.72 30.31 34.18
N SER A 189 -6.89 30.95 34.25
CA SER A 189 -6.98 32.41 34.13
C SER A 189 -6.46 33.00 35.43
N GLY A 190 -5.14 33.15 35.51
CA GLY A 190 -4.41 33.76 36.63
C GLY A 190 -4.73 35.24 36.78
N VAL A 191 -5.96 35.52 37.22
CA VAL A 191 -6.45 36.82 37.65
C VAL A 191 -6.96 36.61 39.06
N ASP A 192 -6.10 36.90 40.04
CA ASP A 192 -6.50 36.92 41.44
C ASP A 192 -7.51 38.07 41.64
N PRO A 193 -8.76 37.81 42.06
CA PRO A 193 -9.82 38.82 42.10
C PRO A 193 -9.70 39.80 43.28
N SER A 194 -8.57 39.80 44.01
CA SER A 194 -8.40 40.49 45.30
C SER A 194 -7.53 41.74 45.25
N SER A 195 -7.19 42.26 44.06
CA SER A 195 -6.21 43.35 43.88
C SER A 195 -6.76 44.66 43.30
N VAL A 196 -8.07 44.80 43.18
CA VAL A 196 -8.72 46.04 42.68
C VAL A 196 -9.51 46.72 43.80
N THR A 197 -8.78 47.26 44.79
CA THR A 197 -9.27 48.36 45.62
C THR A 197 -8.87 49.67 44.93
N LEU A 198 -9.86 50.38 44.36
CA LEU A 198 -9.68 51.72 43.81
C LEU A 198 -9.99 52.74 44.90
N ASP A 199 -8.96 53.36 45.45
CA ASP A 199 -9.11 54.50 46.35
C ASP A 199 -9.58 55.73 45.54
N MET A 200 -10.82 56.17 45.80
CA MET A 200 -11.37 57.42 45.28
C MET A 200 -11.19 58.53 46.33
N GLU A 201 -10.05 59.21 46.31
CA GLU A 201 -9.88 60.46 47.05
C GLU A 201 -10.67 61.59 46.38
N THR A 202 -11.74 62.03 47.04
CA THR A 202 -12.49 63.22 46.66
C THR A 202 -11.67 64.48 46.97
N LYS A 203 -11.30 65.23 45.93
CA LYS A 203 -10.92 66.64 46.11
C LYS A 203 -12.17 67.49 46.20
N GLU A 204 -12.43 68.02 47.39
CA GLU A 204 -13.30 69.17 47.56
C GLU A 204 -12.47 70.43 47.26
N GLU A 205 -12.95 71.25 46.32
CA GLU A 205 -12.53 72.64 46.16
C GLU A 205 -13.61 73.52 46.79
N ASP A 206 -13.25 74.39 47.75
CA ASP A 206 -13.90 75.67 48.05
C ASP A 206 -13.23 76.33 49.28
N GLY A 207 -12.97 77.64 49.23
CA GLY A 207 -12.58 78.48 50.39
C GLY A 207 -11.24 79.19 50.29
#